data_AF-A0A969TIJ5-F1
#
_entry.id   AF-A0A969TIJ5-F1
#
_cell.length_a   1.000
_cell.length_b   1.000
_cell.length_c   1.000
_cell.angle_alpha   90.00
_cell.angle_beta   90.00
_cell.angle_gamma   90.00
#
_symmetry.space_group_name_H-M   'P 1'
#
loop_
_entity.id
_entity.type
_entity.pdbx_description
1 polymer ?
#
loop_
_entity_poly.entity_id
_entity_poly.type
_entity_poly.pdbx_seq_one_letter_code
_entity_poly.pdbx_strand_id
1 'polypeptide(L)'
;MLGLTGMVVGWRQQWRESVLALLLLALHLAFYSTISYWHGDGSWGPRYLVFVLPFLYLPAAGLFAVVQEQRFYLVRLAIAVLVATSFTIQLLPILFNFNTYLQLSGQSARYYQPQASPLVAHPRLWFDRLQEWSLSFAAPPGVAVLTQGFSYSEGDRTRHELLPRWTLENAQIRIYPAYTVPLEGHLIVADHRPWTTEHPLPRANFALLLDGNPLADVERTDLTGEQIYWELRFTLTPQQARWGSTLTLQSDTWNPTLVTSDNPRNEDLGLFCKPLN
;
A
#
# COMPACT_ATOMS: atom_id res chain seq x y z
N MET A 1 19.24 -23.51 -3.47
CA MET A 1 18.77 -24.90 -3.35
C MET A 1 19.29 -25.75 -4.51
N LEU A 2 18.84 -25.55 -5.75
CA LEU A 2 19.28 -26.34 -6.92
C LEU A 2 20.81 -26.38 -7.11
N GLY A 3 21.47 -25.24 -6.92
CA GLY A 3 22.94 -25.16 -6.93
C GLY A 3 23.62 -26.08 -5.92
N LEU A 4 23.19 -26.03 -4.65
CA LEU A 4 23.73 -26.86 -3.58
C LEU A 4 23.47 -28.35 -3.83
N THR A 5 22.30 -28.70 -4.34
CA THR A 5 21.99 -30.08 -4.73
C THR A 5 22.85 -30.54 -5.91
N GLY A 6 23.07 -29.67 -6.89
CA GLY A 6 23.96 -29.93 -8.02
C GLY A 6 25.42 -30.14 -7.60
N MET A 7 25.89 -29.40 -6.59
CA MET A 7 27.22 -29.62 -6.00
C MET A 7 27.37 -31.05 -5.47
N VAL A 8 26.33 -31.63 -4.86
CA VAL A 8 26.36 -32.99 -4.29
C VAL A 8 26.26 -34.05 -5.39
N VAL A 9 25.31 -33.88 -6.32
CA VAL A 9 25.02 -34.87 -7.38
C VAL A 9 26.15 -34.93 -8.41
N GLY A 10 26.74 -33.79 -8.76
CA GLY A 10 27.80 -33.66 -9.76
C GLY A 10 29.21 -33.48 -9.19
N TRP A 11 29.42 -33.66 -7.88
CA TRP A 11 30.67 -33.29 -7.20
C TRP A 11 31.92 -33.78 -7.93
N ARG A 12 31.94 -35.06 -8.34
CA ARG A 12 33.13 -35.65 -8.99
C ARG A 12 33.44 -35.07 -10.37
N GLN A 13 32.45 -34.54 -11.08
CA GLN A 13 32.62 -33.96 -12.42
C GLN A 13 32.92 -32.46 -12.36
N GLN A 14 32.43 -31.75 -11.34
CA GLN A 14 32.45 -30.28 -11.25
C GLN A 14 33.01 -29.78 -9.91
N TRP A 15 33.96 -30.52 -9.31
CA TRP A 15 34.44 -30.22 -7.96
C TRP A 15 35.12 -28.87 -7.87
N ARG A 16 35.83 -28.44 -8.93
CA ARG A 16 36.56 -27.15 -8.95
C ARG A 16 35.58 -25.98 -8.93
N GLU A 17 34.56 -26.05 -9.76
CA GLU A 17 33.48 -25.07 -9.88
C GLU A 17 32.67 -25.02 -8.58
N SER A 18 32.38 -26.18 -7.99
CA SER A 18 31.66 -26.28 -6.72
C SER A 18 32.45 -25.68 -5.56
N VAL A 19 33.75 -25.98 -5.47
CA VAL A 19 34.66 -25.39 -4.46
C VAL A 19 34.77 -23.88 -4.65
N LEU A 20 34.93 -23.41 -5.89
CA LEU A 20 34.98 -21.97 -6.18
C LEU A 20 33.68 -21.27 -5.75
N ALA A 21 32.52 -21.81 -6.11
CA ALA A 21 31.23 -21.24 -5.74
C ALA A 21 31.01 -21.22 -4.22
N LEU A 22 31.44 -22.28 -3.50
CA LEU A 22 31.39 -22.33 -2.04
C LEU A 22 32.34 -21.30 -1.40
N LEU A 23 33.56 -21.16 -1.91
CA LEU A 23 34.52 -20.17 -1.42
C LEU A 23 34.01 -18.75 -1.63
N LEU A 24 33.46 -18.45 -2.81
CA LEU A 24 32.86 -17.16 -3.10
C LEU A 24 31.70 -16.87 -2.14
N LEU A 25 30.81 -17.83 -1.91
CA LEU A 25 29.72 -17.68 -0.94
C LEU A 25 30.24 -17.46 0.49
N ALA A 26 31.20 -18.26 0.93
CA ALA A 26 31.76 -18.16 2.28
C ALA A 26 32.43 -16.80 2.51
N LEU A 27 33.24 -16.32 1.55
CA LEU A 27 33.87 -15.01 1.60
C LEU A 27 32.84 -13.88 1.62
N HIS A 28 31.79 -13.98 0.80
CA HIS A 28 30.73 -12.98 0.76
C HIS A 28 29.96 -12.93 2.09
N LEU A 29 29.59 -14.09 2.63
CA LEU A 29 28.93 -14.18 3.93
C LEU A 29 29.84 -13.64 5.04
N ALA A 30 31.12 -13.99 5.04
CA ALA A 30 32.07 -13.47 6.03
C ALA A 30 32.15 -11.95 5.99
N PHE A 31 32.26 -11.36 4.79
CA PHE A 31 32.33 -9.91 4.60
C PHE A 31 31.05 -9.20 5.04
N TYR A 32 29.89 -9.71 4.64
CA TYR A 32 28.60 -9.08 4.92
C TYR A 32 28.04 -9.43 6.31
N SER A 33 28.58 -10.43 7.01
CA SER A 33 28.08 -10.89 8.33
C SER A 33 28.02 -9.80 9.39
N THR A 34 28.84 -8.74 9.26
CA THR A 34 28.92 -7.61 10.19
C THR A 34 27.86 -6.54 9.95
N ILE A 35 27.12 -6.60 8.83
CA ILE A 35 26.07 -5.63 8.52
C ILE A 35 24.83 -5.93 9.35
N SER A 36 24.36 -5.00 10.18
CA SER A 36 23.17 -5.18 11.02
C SER A 36 21.84 -5.33 10.26
N TYR A 37 21.77 -4.87 9.01
CA TYR A 37 20.57 -4.84 8.17
C TYR A 37 20.37 -6.10 7.30
N TRP A 38 20.67 -7.29 7.84
CA TRP A 38 20.48 -8.58 7.14
C TRP A 38 19.03 -8.95 6.88
N HIS A 39 18.11 -8.48 7.72
CA HIS A 39 16.70 -8.87 7.72
C HIS A 39 15.94 -8.48 6.44
N GLY A 40 16.50 -7.59 5.61
CA GLY A 40 16.03 -7.40 4.24
C GLY A 40 14.72 -6.63 4.06
N ASP A 41 14.29 -5.90 5.09
CA ASP A 41 12.99 -5.20 5.23
C ASP A 41 12.68 -4.29 4.02
N GLY A 42 12.92 -2.97 4.12
CA GLY A 42 12.76 -1.98 3.06
C GLY A 42 13.81 -2.07 1.96
N SER A 43 14.14 -3.29 1.59
CA SER A 43 15.26 -3.69 0.74
C SER A 43 16.58 -3.78 1.56
N TRP A 44 17.52 -4.65 1.19
CA TRP A 44 19.00 -4.55 1.39
C TRP A 44 19.73 -5.83 1.85
N GLY A 45 19.15 -6.71 2.65
CA GLY A 45 19.82 -7.95 3.11
C GLY A 45 20.14 -8.99 2.01
N PRO A 46 19.14 -9.64 1.38
CA PRO A 46 19.38 -10.69 0.40
C PRO A 46 20.13 -10.23 -0.85
N ARG A 47 20.08 -8.94 -1.20
CA ARG A 47 20.77 -8.42 -2.38
C ARG A 47 22.28 -8.42 -2.25
N TYR A 48 22.81 -8.46 -1.03
CA TYR A 48 24.23 -8.71 -0.86
C TYR A 48 24.62 -10.05 -1.49
N LEU A 49 23.74 -11.04 -1.56
CA LEU A 49 24.04 -12.32 -2.19
C LEU A 49 23.93 -12.32 -3.72
N VAL A 50 23.37 -11.27 -4.35
CA VAL A 50 23.11 -11.24 -5.81
C VAL A 50 24.38 -11.43 -6.63
N PHE A 51 25.51 -10.90 -6.16
CA PHE A 51 26.81 -11.07 -6.83
C PHE A 51 27.32 -12.51 -6.84
N VAL A 52 26.93 -13.30 -5.84
CA VAL A 52 27.35 -14.70 -5.71
C VAL A 52 26.37 -15.67 -6.36
N LEU A 53 25.11 -15.27 -6.56
CA LEU A 53 24.07 -16.14 -7.13
C LEU A 53 24.46 -16.82 -8.45
N PRO A 54 25.05 -16.15 -9.46
CA PRO A 54 25.43 -16.80 -10.72
C PRO A 54 26.38 -17.98 -10.51
N PHE A 55 27.34 -17.84 -9.59
CA PHE A 55 28.30 -18.90 -9.28
C PHE A 55 27.65 -20.05 -8.53
N LEU A 56 26.70 -19.76 -7.64
CA LEU A 56 25.91 -20.80 -6.98
C LEU A 56 24.99 -21.55 -7.94
N TYR A 57 24.61 -20.96 -9.07
CA TYR A 57 23.83 -21.66 -10.09
C TYR A 57 24.66 -22.58 -10.98
N LEU A 58 25.98 -22.37 -11.12
CA LEU A 58 26.83 -23.20 -11.99
C LEU A 58 26.71 -24.71 -11.72
N PRO A 59 26.80 -25.19 -10.46
CA PRO A 59 26.67 -26.63 -10.18
C PRO A 59 25.27 -27.18 -10.46
N ALA A 60 24.24 -26.34 -10.57
CA ALA A 60 22.90 -26.78 -10.96
C ALA A 60 22.88 -27.33 -12.41
N ALA A 61 23.83 -26.95 -13.27
CA ALA A 61 23.95 -27.52 -14.61
C ALA A 61 24.19 -29.04 -14.58
N GLY A 62 25.00 -29.53 -13.64
CA GLY A 62 25.23 -30.96 -13.45
C GLY A 62 23.96 -31.69 -13.01
N LEU A 63 23.13 -31.05 -12.18
CA LEU A 63 21.82 -31.60 -11.81
C LEU A 63 20.93 -31.75 -13.05
N PHE A 64 20.80 -30.69 -13.86
CA PHE A 64 19.95 -30.72 -15.06
C PHE A 64 20.34 -31.82 -16.05
N ALA A 65 21.63 -32.11 -16.21
CA ALA A 65 22.09 -33.20 -17.07
C ALA A 65 21.57 -34.57 -16.60
N VAL A 66 21.54 -34.81 -15.28
CA VAL A 66 21.04 -36.07 -14.70
C VAL A 66 19.51 -36.16 -14.78
N VAL A 67 18.80 -35.06 -14.54
CA VAL A 67 17.33 -35.09 -14.48
C VAL A 67 16.65 -35.17 -15.85
N GLN A 68 17.40 -35.08 -16.95
CA GLN A 68 16.86 -35.24 -18.30
C GLN A 68 16.42 -36.68 -18.61
N GLU A 69 16.94 -37.68 -17.90
CA GLU A 69 16.53 -39.07 -18.11
C GLU A 69 15.06 -39.30 -17.71
N GLN A 70 14.34 -40.10 -18.49
CA GLN A 70 12.89 -40.30 -18.32
C GLN A 70 12.50 -40.77 -16.91
N ARG A 71 13.34 -41.59 -16.27
CA ARG A 71 13.12 -42.13 -14.92
C ARG A 71 13.02 -41.07 -13.81
N PHE A 72 13.48 -39.84 -14.03
CA PHE A 72 13.46 -38.77 -13.03
C PHE A 72 12.29 -37.79 -13.19
N TYR A 73 11.13 -38.24 -13.68
CA TYR A 73 9.97 -37.37 -13.87
C TYR A 73 9.51 -36.65 -12.59
N LEU A 74 9.52 -37.34 -11.43
CA LEU A 74 9.15 -36.73 -10.14
C LEU A 74 10.11 -35.61 -9.73
N VAL A 75 11.40 -35.79 -9.99
CA VAL A 75 12.41 -34.77 -9.69
C VAL A 75 12.22 -33.56 -10.61
N ARG A 76 11.92 -33.78 -11.90
CA ARG A 76 11.57 -32.69 -12.83
C ARG A 76 10.33 -31.93 -12.38
N LEU A 77 9.28 -32.64 -11.96
CA LEU A 77 8.07 -32.02 -11.41
C LEU A 77 8.40 -31.19 -10.16
N ALA A 78 9.19 -31.74 -9.23
CA ALA A 78 9.61 -31.02 -8.03
C ALA A 78 10.42 -29.75 -8.35
N ILE A 79 11.35 -29.82 -9.32
CA ILE A 79 12.09 -28.66 -9.82
C ILE A 79 11.15 -27.63 -10.45
N ALA A 80 10.22 -28.07 -11.30
CA ALA A 80 9.25 -27.19 -11.95
C ALA A 80 8.36 -26.47 -10.92
N VAL A 81 7.87 -27.19 -9.92
CA VAL A 81 7.10 -26.61 -8.80
C VAL A 81 7.94 -25.62 -8.01
N LEU A 82 9.21 -25.93 -7.71
CA LEU A 82 10.10 -25.03 -6.99
C LEU A 82 10.37 -23.75 -7.79
N VAL A 83 10.58 -23.85 -9.10
CA VAL A 83 10.79 -22.71 -10.00
C VAL A 83 9.52 -21.87 -10.08
N ALA A 84 8.36 -22.48 -10.32
CA ALA A 84 7.07 -21.78 -10.37
C ALA A 84 6.75 -21.06 -9.05
N THR A 85 7.00 -21.72 -7.92
CA THR A 85 6.83 -21.13 -6.58
C THR A 85 7.78 -19.95 -6.38
N SER A 86 9.06 -20.12 -6.72
CA SER A 86 10.08 -19.08 -6.58
C SER A 86 9.79 -17.87 -7.48
N PHE A 87 9.30 -18.11 -8.70
CA PHE A 87 8.88 -17.08 -9.63
C PHE A 87 7.68 -16.31 -9.07
N THR A 88 6.66 -17.03 -8.59
CA THR A 88 5.45 -16.41 -8.01
C THR A 88 5.80 -15.53 -6.82
N ILE A 89 6.64 -16.02 -5.90
CA ILE A 89 7.08 -15.25 -4.72
C ILE A 89 7.83 -13.98 -5.13
N GLN A 90 8.69 -14.05 -6.15
CA GLN A 90 9.43 -12.89 -6.66
C GLN A 90 8.57 -11.92 -7.48
N LEU A 91 7.48 -12.40 -8.08
CA LEU A 91 6.56 -11.58 -8.85
C LEU A 91 5.69 -10.69 -7.95
N LEU A 92 5.30 -11.19 -6.77
CA LEU A 92 4.42 -10.44 -5.85
C LEU A 92 4.96 -9.04 -5.49
N PRO A 93 6.21 -8.85 -5.04
CA PRO A 93 6.75 -7.51 -4.75
C PRO A 93 6.92 -6.60 -5.97
N ILE A 94 6.91 -7.14 -7.19
CA ILE A 94 7.01 -6.36 -8.43
C ILE A 94 5.62 -5.82 -8.80
N LEU A 95 4.58 -6.62 -8.59
CA LEU A 95 3.20 -6.25 -8.91
C LEU A 95 2.61 -5.21 -7.94
N PHE A 96 3.17 -5.08 -6.73
CA PHE A 96 2.64 -4.21 -5.70
C PHE A 96 3.69 -3.30 -5.09
N ASN A 97 3.25 -2.16 -4.59
CA ASN A 97 4.13 -1.29 -3.83
C ASN A 97 4.51 -1.98 -2.51
N PHE A 98 5.70 -2.57 -2.46
CA PHE A 98 6.24 -3.24 -1.28
C PHE A 98 6.28 -2.31 -0.04
N ASN A 99 6.38 -1.00 -0.24
CA ASN A 99 6.32 -0.04 0.85
C ASN A 99 4.96 -0.06 1.57
N THR A 100 3.87 -0.38 0.88
CA THR A 100 2.53 -0.53 1.50
C THR A 100 2.54 -1.64 2.55
N TYR A 101 3.18 -2.78 2.26
CA TYR A 101 3.35 -3.86 3.26
C TYR A 101 4.18 -3.39 4.46
N LEU A 102 5.28 -2.69 4.21
CA LEU A 102 6.13 -2.18 5.29
C LEU A 102 5.40 -1.17 6.18
N GLN A 103 4.47 -0.42 5.59
CA GLN A 103 3.72 0.58 6.31
C GLN A 103 2.58 -0.03 7.15
N LEU A 104 1.88 -1.03 6.62
CA LEU A 104 0.74 -1.64 7.30
C LEU A 104 1.14 -2.63 8.41
N SER A 105 2.36 -3.15 8.39
CA SER A 105 2.82 -4.14 9.36
C SER A 105 3.83 -3.56 10.35
N GLY A 106 3.63 -3.84 11.64
CA GLY A 106 4.61 -3.51 12.67
C GLY A 106 5.90 -4.31 12.46
N GLN A 107 7.06 -3.66 12.62
CA GLN A 107 8.37 -4.27 12.35
C GLN A 107 8.61 -5.56 13.14
N SER A 108 8.31 -5.55 14.45
CA SER A 108 8.46 -6.74 15.30
C SER A 108 7.57 -7.89 14.83
N ALA A 109 6.33 -7.60 14.42
CA ALA A 109 5.43 -8.62 13.90
C ALA A 109 5.98 -9.25 12.62
N ARG A 110 6.49 -8.45 11.68
CA ARG A 110 7.11 -8.97 10.44
C ARG A 110 8.24 -9.95 10.70
N TYR A 111 9.06 -9.70 11.71
CA TYR A 111 10.26 -10.50 12.00
C TYR A 111 9.95 -11.79 12.75
N TYR A 112 8.96 -11.77 13.64
CA TYR A 112 8.75 -12.86 14.60
C TYR A 112 7.40 -13.56 14.46
N GLN A 113 6.49 -13.07 13.62
CA GLN A 113 5.17 -13.67 13.43
C GLN A 113 5.00 -14.17 11.98
N PRO A 114 4.82 -15.48 11.75
CA PRO A 114 4.63 -16.04 10.42
C PRO A 114 3.46 -15.41 9.65
N GLN A 115 2.38 -15.05 10.34
CA GLN A 115 1.21 -14.40 9.74
C GLN A 115 1.48 -13.01 9.17
N ALA A 116 2.52 -12.32 9.66
CA ALA A 116 2.92 -11.01 9.19
C ALA A 116 4.04 -11.09 8.15
N SER A 117 4.47 -12.31 7.76
CA SER A 117 5.51 -12.49 6.74
C SER A 117 5.03 -12.03 5.36
N PRO A 118 5.93 -11.58 4.47
CA PRO A 118 5.56 -11.17 3.11
C PRO A 118 4.85 -12.28 2.31
N LEU A 119 5.16 -13.55 2.60
CA LEU A 119 4.57 -14.72 1.95
C LEU A 119 3.06 -14.83 2.20
N VAL A 120 2.58 -14.39 3.37
CA VAL A 120 1.16 -14.41 3.73
C VAL A 120 0.52 -13.04 3.49
N ALA A 121 1.25 -11.96 3.78
CA ALA A 121 0.73 -10.61 3.69
C ALA A 121 0.53 -10.14 2.23
N HIS A 122 1.45 -10.45 1.31
CA HIS A 122 1.30 -9.99 -0.08
C HIS A 122 0.08 -10.59 -0.80
N PRO A 123 -0.23 -11.90 -0.69
CA PRO A 123 -1.48 -12.43 -1.23
C PRO A 123 -2.72 -11.78 -0.62
N ARG A 124 -2.72 -11.50 0.69
CA ARG A 124 -3.84 -10.78 1.34
C ARG A 124 -4.01 -9.38 0.78
N LEU A 125 -2.92 -8.61 0.72
CA LEU A 125 -2.93 -7.28 0.12
C LEU A 125 -3.42 -7.32 -1.33
N TRP A 126 -3.09 -8.38 -2.09
CA TRP A 126 -3.63 -8.54 -3.45
C TRP A 126 -5.15 -8.70 -3.45
N PHE A 127 -5.69 -9.57 -2.59
CA PHE A 127 -7.14 -9.72 -2.45
C PHE A 127 -7.81 -8.43 -1.96
N ASP A 128 -7.18 -7.71 -1.03
CA ASP A 128 -7.67 -6.41 -0.55
C ASP A 128 -7.70 -5.39 -1.69
N ARG A 129 -6.64 -5.31 -2.51
CA ARG A 129 -6.58 -4.45 -3.70
C ARG A 129 -7.59 -4.85 -4.77
N LEU A 130 -7.81 -6.15 -4.98
CA LEU A 130 -8.85 -6.63 -5.90
C LEU A 130 -10.24 -6.26 -5.39
N GLN A 131 -10.47 -6.34 -4.08
CA GLN A 131 -11.72 -5.92 -3.47
C GLN A 131 -11.92 -4.41 -3.62
N GLU A 132 -10.92 -3.59 -3.30
CA GLU A 132 -10.94 -2.14 -3.51
C GLU A 132 -11.19 -1.77 -4.98
N TRP A 133 -10.53 -2.47 -5.91
CA TRP A 133 -10.75 -2.29 -7.35
C TRP A 133 -12.17 -2.70 -7.75
N SER A 134 -12.69 -3.80 -7.21
CA SER A 134 -14.06 -4.24 -7.47
C SER A 134 -15.09 -3.20 -6.99
N LEU A 135 -14.84 -2.52 -5.86
CA LEU A 135 -15.68 -1.42 -5.38
C LEU A 135 -15.68 -0.22 -6.33
N SER A 136 -14.66 -0.06 -7.17
CA SER A 136 -14.62 1.02 -8.17
C SER A 136 -15.56 0.78 -9.36
N PHE A 137 -15.93 -0.48 -9.65
CA PHE A 137 -16.80 -0.85 -10.77
C PHE A 137 -18.14 -1.46 -10.35
N ALA A 138 -18.20 -2.07 -9.17
CA ALA A 138 -19.36 -2.79 -8.63
C ALA A 138 -19.47 -2.55 -7.12
N ALA A 139 -19.47 -1.29 -6.69
CA ALA A 139 -19.74 -0.94 -5.31
C ALA A 139 -21.10 -1.51 -4.85
N PRO A 140 -21.24 -1.97 -3.60
CA PRO A 140 -22.54 -2.34 -3.07
C PRO A 140 -23.43 -1.09 -2.86
N PRO A 141 -24.77 -1.26 -2.79
CA PRO A 141 -25.66 -0.18 -2.38
C PRO A 141 -25.34 0.30 -0.95
N GLY A 142 -25.44 1.60 -0.71
CA GLY A 142 -25.32 2.23 0.61
C GLY A 142 -23.90 2.59 1.04
N VAL A 143 -22.95 2.74 0.11
CA VAL A 143 -21.56 3.11 0.44
C VAL A 143 -21.12 4.42 -0.20
N ALA A 144 -20.16 5.08 0.45
CA ALA A 144 -19.40 6.19 -0.10
C ALA A 144 -17.93 5.77 -0.19
N VAL A 145 -17.31 5.96 -1.35
CA VAL A 145 -15.95 5.51 -1.64
C VAL A 145 -15.06 6.73 -1.91
N LEU A 146 -13.99 6.88 -1.12
CA LEU A 146 -12.94 7.86 -1.40
C LEU A 146 -12.16 7.40 -2.64
N THR A 147 -12.09 8.23 -3.68
CA THR A 147 -11.52 7.82 -4.98
C THR A 147 -10.22 8.53 -5.33
N GLN A 148 -10.22 9.86 -5.32
CA GLN A 148 -9.07 10.67 -5.74
C GLN A 148 -8.92 11.89 -4.83
N GLY A 149 -7.71 12.45 -4.79
CA GLY A 149 -7.46 13.73 -4.12
C GLY A 149 -7.38 13.62 -2.61
N PHE A 150 -7.00 12.46 -2.12
CA PHE A 150 -6.67 12.24 -0.73
C PHE A 150 -5.20 11.81 -0.62
N SER A 151 -4.48 12.35 0.36
CA SER A 151 -3.12 11.92 0.67
C SER A 151 -3.12 10.48 1.21
N TYR A 152 -1.94 9.89 1.37
CA TYR A 152 -1.82 8.62 2.09
C TYR A 152 -2.22 8.82 3.57
N SER A 153 -2.72 7.76 4.23
CA SER A 153 -3.01 7.83 5.66
C SER A 153 -1.69 7.98 6.46
N GLU A 154 -1.50 9.18 7.01
CA GLU A 154 -0.45 9.53 7.98
C GLU A 154 -0.90 9.25 9.43
N GLY A 155 -2.03 8.58 9.61
CA GLY A 155 -2.65 8.27 10.90
C GLY A 155 -1.76 7.50 11.87
N ASP A 156 -2.02 7.64 13.18
CA ASP A 156 -1.49 6.72 14.19
C ASP A 156 -2.04 5.33 13.91
N ARG A 157 -1.18 4.50 13.31
CA ARG A 157 -1.52 3.15 12.87
C ARG A 157 -1.89 2.23 14.03
N THR A 158 -1.44 2.54 15.25
CA THR A 158 -1.83 1.78 16.44
C THR A 158 -3.28 2.01 16.84
N ARG A 159 -3.86 3.13 16.39
CA ARG A 159 -5.25 3.54 16.62
C ARG A 159 -6.20 3.21 15.48
N HIS A 160 -5.72 2.55 14.43
CA HIS A 160 -6.52 2.19 13.24
C HIS A 160 -7.10 3.43 12.53
N GLU A 161 -6.33 4.52 12.48
CA GLU A 161 -6.67 5.71 11.69
C GLU A 161 -6.57 5.38 10.18
N LEU A 162 -7.69 4.95 9.59
CA LEU A 162 -7.77 4.49 8.20
C LEU A 162 -7.96 5.63 7.20
N LEU A 163 -8.45 6.79 7.65
CA LEU A 163 -8.78 7.90 6.77
C LEU A 163 -7.57 8.80 6.49
N PRO A 164 -7.44 9.28 5.25
CA PRO A 164 -6.36 10.17 4.85
C PRO A 164 -6.49 11.53 5.53
N ARG A 165 -5.39 12.03 6.12
CA ARG A 165 -5.37 13.30 6.87
C ARG A 165 -5.50 14.55 6.02
N TRP A 166 -5.14 14.44 4.76
CA TRP A 166 -5.08 15.59 3.85
C TRP A 166 -5.85 15.29 2.59
N THR A 167 -6.52 16.33 2.10
CA THR A 167 -7.01 16.36 0.73
C THR A 167 -6.03 17.12 -0.15
N LEU A 168 -5.99 16.76 -1.42
CA LEU A 168 -5.43 17.60 -2.47
C LEU A 168 -6.48 18.63 -2.89
N GLU A 169 -6.23 19.32 -3.99
CA GLU A 169 -7.12 20.36 -4.52
C GLU A 169 -8.55 19.85 -4.79
N ASN A 170 -8.68 18.61 -5.25
CA ASN A 170 -9.96 18.01 -5.63
C ASN A 170 -10.12 16.63 -4.98
N ALA A 171 -10.69 16.60 -3.77
CA ALA A 171 -11.03 15.35 -3.07
C ALA A 171 -12.38 14.80 -3.55
N GLN A 172 -12.37 13.62 -4.17
CA GLN A 172 -13.52 13.01 -4.82
C GLN A 172 -14.05 11.79 -4.06
N ILE A 173 -15.33 11.85 -3.73
CA ILE A 173 -16.08 10.81 -3.04
C ILE A 173 -17.18 10.33 -3.98
N ARG A 174 -17.16 9.05 -4.36
CA ARG A 174 -18.26 8.44 -5.12
C ARG A 174 -19.32 7.91 -4.17
N ILE A 175 -20.57 8.25 -4.42
CA ILE A 175 -21.72 7.81 -3.62
C ILE A 175 -22.53 6.75 -4.36
N TYR A 176 -22.89 5.70 -3.64
CA TYR A 176 -23.71 4.60 -4.13
C TYR A 176 -24.92 4.48 -3.20
N PRO A 177 -26.03 5.19 -3.46
CA PRO A 177 -27.22 5.16 -2.61
C PRO A 177 -27.80 3.75 -2.49
N ALA A 178 -28.28 3.38 -1.30
CA ALA A 178 -29.00 2.12 -1.12
C ALA A 178 -30.44 2.17 -1.61
N TYR A 179 -31.06 3.34 -1.53
CA TYR A 179 -32.47 3.56 -1.82
C TYR A 179 -32.64 4.85 -2.61
N THR A 180 -33.75 4.95 -3.33
CA THR A 180 -34.13 6.13 -4.12
C THR A 180 -34.83 7.17 -3.23
N VAL A 181 -34.16 7.57 -2.14
CA VAL A 181 -34.65 8.54 -1.15
C VAL A 181 -33.65 9.70 -1.02
N PRO A 182 -34.08 10.89 -0.55
CA PRO A 182 -33.16 11.97 -0.26
C PRO A 182 -32.06 11.53 0.71
N LEU A 183 -30.82 11.93 0.45
CA LEU A 183 -29.67 11.65 1.32
C LEU A 183 -29.26 12.90 2.09
N GLU A 184 -29.04 12.75 3.39
CA GLU A 184 -28.45 13.79 4.23
C GLU A 184 -26.94 13.53 4.34
N GLY A 185 -26.14 14.52 3.93
CA GLY A 185 -24.70 14.46 3.96
C GLY A 185 -24.12 15.39 5.03
N HIS A 186 -23.21 14.86 5.85
CA HIS A 186 -22.48 15.60 6.87
C HIS A 186 -20.98 15.43 6.61
N LEU A 187 -20.29 16.53 6.33
CA LEU A 187 -18.85 16.55 6.09
C LEU A 187 -18.18 17.56 7.03
N ILE A 188 -17.19 17.11 7.79
CA ILE A 188 -16.36 17.98 8.63
C ILE A 188 -15.04 18.23 7.90
N VAL A 189 -14.71 19.50 7.69
CA VAL A 189 -13.48 19.94 7.03
C VAL A 189 -12.68 20.78 8.02
N ALA A 190 -11.39 20.48 8.16
CA ALA A 190 -10.48 21.22 9.03
C ALA A 190 -9.39 21.94 8.22
N ASP A 191 -9.36 23.28 8.28
CA ASP A 191 -8.30 24.10 7.69
C ASP A 191 -7.28 24.53 8.74
N HIS A 192 -6.23 23.72 8.85
CA HIS A 192 -5.11 23.97 9.74
C HIS A 192 -3.95 24.71 9.09
N ARG A 193 -4.22 25.58 8.11
CA ARG A 193 -3.21 26.54 7.67
C ARG A 193 -2.71 27.38 8.87
N PRO A 194 -1.39 27.62 8.97
CA PRO A 194 -0.82 28.47 9.99
C PRO A 194 -1.50 29.83 9.99
N TRP A 195 -2.05 30.20 11.14
CA TRP A 195 -2.64 31.51 11.38
C TRP A 195 -1.75 32.38 12.28
N THR A 196 -0.51 31.92 12.55
CA THR A 196 0.43 32.61 13.43
C THR A 196 0.89 33.93 12.82
N THR A 197 1.24 34.87 13.69
CA THR A 197 1.58 36.26 13.35
C THR A 197 2.77 36.39 12.38
N GLU A 198 3.65 35.39 12.34
CA GLU A 198 4.86 35.40 11.53
C GLU A 198 4.57 35.10 10.05
N HIS A 199 3.59 34.25 9.75
CA HIS A 199 3.19 33.87 8.39
C HIS A 199 1.69 33.54 8.31
N PRO A 200 0.79 34.55 8.38
CA PRO A 200 -0.64 34.30 8.30
C PRO A 200 -1.00 33.87 6.88
N LEU A 201 -1.38 32.61 6.71
CA LEU A 201 -1.97 32.15 5.45
C LEU A 201 -3.48 32.43 5.46
N PRO A 202 -4.05 32.89 4.33
CA PRO A 202 -5.50 33.01 4.23
C PRO A 202 -6.14 31.63 4.37
N ARG A 203 -7.31 31.60 5.04
CA ARG A 203 -8.12 30.39 5.14
C ARG A 203 -8.47 29.86 3.75
N ALA A 204 -8.54 28.55 3.62
CA ALA A 204 -8.85 27.87 2.39
C ALA A 204 -10.27 28.23 1.92
N ASN A 205 -10.39 28.64 0.65
CA ASN A 205 -11.70 28.60 0.02
C ASN A 205 -11.97 27.17 -0.39
N PHE A 206 -13.13 26.65 -0.03
CA PHE A 206 -13.57 25.36 -0.50
C PHE A 206 -15.03 25.40 -0.95
N ALA A 207 -15.33 24.56 -1.93
CA ALA A 207 -16.64 24.38 -2.53
C ALA A 207 -16.95 22.88 -2.61
N LEU A 208 -18.22 22.56 -2.44
CA LEU A 208 -18.73 21.22 -2.64
C LEU A 208 -19.39 21.16 -4.00
N LEU A 209 -18.94 20.23 -4.85
CA LEU A 209 -19.46 20.03 -6.19
C LEU A 209 -20.08 18.65 -6.28
N LEU A 210 -21.21 18.54 -6.98
CA LEU A 210 -21.82 17.27 -7.36
C LEU A 210 -21.71 17.10 -8.87
N ASP A 211 -21.05 16.03 -9.30
CA ASP A 211 -20.81 15.73 -10.71
C ASP A 211 -20.22 16.92 -11.48
N GLY A 212 -19.31 17.66 -10.82
CA GLY A 212 -18.62 18.85 -11.36
C GLY A 212 -19.38 20.17 -11.27
N ASN A 213 -20.62 20.17 -10.76
CA ASN A 213 -21.42 21.39 -10.60
C ASN A 213 -21.48 21.81 -9.14
N PRO A 214 -21.41 23.12 -8.80
CA PRO A 214 -21.57 23.57 -7.42
C PRO A 214 -22.87 23.05 -6.80
N LEU A 215 -22.77 22.45 -5.61
CA LEU A 215 -23.93 21.98 -4.87
C LEU A 215 -24.62 23.19 -4.22
N ALA A 216 -25.91 23.39 -4.54
CA ALA A 216 -26.73 24.41 -3.91
C ALA A 216 -27.08 24.03 -2.46
N ASP A 217 -27.44 25.04 -1.66
CA ASP A 217 -28.00 24.85 -0.32
C ASP A 217 -27.10 24.07 0.67
N VAL A 218 -25.78 24.21 0.53
CA VAL A 218 -24.82 23.70 1.51
C VAL A 218 -24.76 24.65 2.70
N GLU A 219 -25.28 24.22 3.84
CA GLU A 219 -25.15 24.92 5.11
C GLU A 219 -23.72 24.76 5.63
N ARG A 220 -23.10 25.88 6.04
CA ARG A 220 -21.73 25.91 6.57
C ARG A 220 -21.72 26.48 7.97
N THR A 221 -21.23 25.71 8.92
CA THR A 221 -21.15 26.13 10.33
C THR A 221 -19.71 26.04 10.82
N ASP A 222 -19.17 27.15 11.33
CA ASP A 222 -17.88 27.15 12.01
C ASP A 222 -18.06 26.60 13.43
N LEU A 223 -17.44 25.46 13.72
CA LEU A 223 -17.60 24.74 14.98
C LEU A 223 -16.77 25.37 16.12
N THR A 224 -15.70 26.10 15.82
CA THR A 224 -14.81 26.68 16.82
C THR A 224 -14.88 28.20 16.90
N GLY A 225 -15.43 28.86 15.86
CA GLY A 225 -15.42 30.32 15.72
C GLY A 225 -14.06 30.87 15.25
N GLU A 226 -13.08 29.99 15.02
CA GLU A 226 -11.71 30.34 14.59
C GLU A 226 -11.49 30.07 13.09
N GLN A 227 -12.54 29.67 12.38
CA GLN A 227 -12.53 29.30 10.96
C GLN A 227 -11.62 28.10 10.66
N ILE A 228 -11.38 27.24 11.66
CA ILE A 228 -10.56 26.03 11.52
C ILE A 228 -11.47 24.86 11.15
N TYR A 229 -12.53 24.62 11.92
CA TYR A 229 -13.41 23.48 11.72
C TYR A 229 -14.74 23.92 11.11
N TRP A 230 -15.06 23.37 9.95
CA TRP A 230 -16.28 23.65 9.22
C TRP A 230 -17.13 22.39 9.12
N GLU A 231 -18.36 22.46 9.63
CA GLU A 231 -19.39 21.47 9.37
C GLU A 231 -20.16 21.87 8.11
N LEU A 232 -20.21 20.97 7.14
CA LEU A 232 -20.96 21.12 5.90
C LEU A 232 -22.14 20.16 5.90
N ARG A 233 -23.35 20.72 5.90
CA ARG A 233 -24.60 19.96 5.82
C ARG A 233 -25.27 20.21 4.48
N PHE A 234 -25.70 19.14 3.83
CA PHE A 234 -26.34 19.21 2.53
C PHE A 234 -27.34 18.06 2.34
N THR A 235 -28.32 18.28 1.47
CA THR A 235 -29.28 17.25 1.08
C THR A 235 -29.16 16.97 -0.40
N LEU A 236 -29.06 15.70 -0.78
CA LEU A 236 -29.08 15.26 -2.17
C LEU A 236 -30.44 14.65 -2.49
N THR A 237 -31.13 15.19 -3.49
CA THR A 237 -32.36 14.59 -4.00
C THR A 237 -32.06 13.24 -4.68
N PRO A 238 -33.04 12.33 -4.83
CA PRO A 238 -32.83 11.07 -5.53
C PRO A 238 -32.35 11.22 -6.98
N GLN A 239 -32.62 12.36 -7.62
CA GLN A 239 -32.17 12.68 -8.98
C GLN A 239 -30.70 13.12 -9.02
N GLN A 240 -30.23 13.74 -7.94
CA GLN A 240 -28.86 14.19 -7.74
C GLN A 240 -27.96 13.05 -7.25
N ALA A 241 -28.40 12.26 -6.27
CA ALA A 241 -27.67 11.10 -5.77
C ALA A 241 -27.90 9.88 -6.66
N ARG A 242 -27.36 9.89 -7.89
CA ARG A 242 -27.38 8.72 -8.76
C ARG A 242 -26.27 7.73 -8.36
N TRP A 243 -26.42 6.49 -8.81
CA TRP A 243 -25.41 5.46 -8.59
C TRP A 243 -24.07 5.87 -9.20
N GLY A 244 -23.06 6.06 -8.36
CA GLY A 244 -21.73 6.50 -8.77
C GLY A 244 -21.61 8.02 -8.99
N SER A 245 -22.59 8.81 -8.57
CA SER A 245 -22.44 10.27 -8.52
C SER A 245 -21.21 10.64 -7.70
N THR A 246 -20.52 11.70 -8.11
CA THR A 246 -19.24 12.11 -7.55
C THR A 246 -19.39 13.43 -6.80
N LEU A 247 -19.21 13.37 -5.49
CA LEU A 247 -19.10 14.54 -4.63
C LEU A 247 -17.63 14.97 -4.57
N THR A 248 -17.34 16.21 -4.95
CA THR A 248 -15.97 16.76 -4.94
C THR A 248 -15.88 17.88 -3.92
N LEU A 249 -14.99 17.74 -2.93
CA LEU A 249 -14.51 18.85 -2.13
C LEU A 249 -13.36 19.50 -2.90
N GLN A 250 -13.65 20.62 -3.55
CA GLN A 250 -12.64 21.46 -4.17
C GLN A 250 -12.15 22.45 -3.12
N SER A 251 -10.84 22.52 -2.89
CA SER A 251 -10.25 23.44 -1.94
C SER A 251 -8.96 24.00 -2.49
N ASP A 252 -8.68 25.27 -2.17
CA ASP A 252 -7.34 25.79 -2.30
C ASP A 252 -6.38 24.91 -1.46
N THR A 253 -5.20 24.62 -1.99
CA THR A 253 -4.16 23.88 -1.26
C THR A 253 -3.01 24.79 -0.83
N TRP A 254 -2.30 24.39 0.22
CA TRP A 254 -1.03 25.00 0.61
C TRP A 254 0.00 23.89 0.84
N ASN A 255 1.29 24.22 0.71
CA ASN A 255 2.34 23.26 0.95
C ASN A 255 2.92 23.42 2.38
N PRO A 256 2.63 22.49 3.31
CA PRO A 256 3.12 22.58 4.68
C PRO A 256 4.66 22.54 4.79
N THR A 257 5.35 21.86 3.87
CA THR A 257 6.81 21.71 3.94
C THR A 257 7.57 22.98 3.57
N LEU A 258 6.91 23.94 2.91
CA LEU A 258 7.52 25.22 2.52
C LEU A 258 7.41 26.30 3.61
N VAL A 259 6.52 26.11 4.59
CA VAL A 259 6.07 27.22 5.46
C VAL A 259 6.19 26.89 6.96
N THR A 260 6.19 25.62 7.37
CA THR A 260 6.31 25.25 8.80
C THR A 260 7.24 24.07 9.05
N SER A 261 8.14 24.20 10.02
CA SER A 261 9.01 23.12 10.51
C SER A 261 8.40 22.31 11.67
N ASP A 262 7.42 22.88 12.37
CA ASP A 262 6.72 22.22 13.49
C ASP A 262 5.26 22.03 13.11
N ASN A 263 4.81 20.78 13.07
CA ASN A 263 3.40 20.48 12.84
C ASN A 263 2.90 19.33 13.71
N PRO A 264 2.56 19.57 14.99
CA PRO A 264 2.02 18.53 15.86
C PRO A 264 0.57 18.25 15.46
N ARG A 265 0.29 17.15 14.73
CA ARG A 265 -1.11 16.82 14.35
C ARG A 265 -1.48 15.38 14.61
N ASN A 266 -2.54 15.19 15.40
CA ASN A 266 -3.22 13.93 15.65
C ASN A 266 -4.71 14.20 15.88
N GLU A 267 -5.51 14.17 14.81
CA GLU A 267 -6.92 14.59 14.80
C GLU A 267 -7.82 13.43 14.39
N ASP A 268 -9.06 13.43 14.88
CA ASP A 268 -10.09 12.46 14.51
C ASP A 268 -10.74 12.84 13.16
N LEU A 269 -10.84 11.89 12.23
CA LEU A 269 -11.38 12.07 10.88
C LEU A 269 -12.58 11.15 10.66
N GLY A 270 -13.59 11.60 9.89
CA GLY A 270 -14.77 10.80 9.56
C GLY A 270 -15.63 11.37 8.43
N LEU A 271 -16.32 10.49 7.68
CA LEU A 271 -17.40 10.81 6.75
C LEU A 271 -18.66 10.08 7.20
N PHE A 272 -19.78 10.80 7.37
CA PHE A 272 -21.04 10.20 7.80
C PHE A 272 -22.15 10.51 6.78
N CYS A 273 -22.75 9.46 6.21
CA CYS A 273 -23.89 9.57 5.31
C CYS A 273 -25.03 8.71 5.88
N LYS A 274 -26.22 9.30 6.06
CA LYS A 274 -27.42 8.57 6.51
C LYS A 274 -28.59 8.86 5.58
N PRO A 275 -29.51 7.90 5.37
CA PRO A 275 -30.78 8.18 4.72
C PRO A 275 -31.62 9.13 5.57
N LEU A 276 -32.41 10.00 4.94
CA LEU A 276 -33.48 10.73 5.62
C LEU A 276 -34.63 9.76 5.94
N ASN A 277 -35.00 9.68 7.21
CA ASN A 277 -36.19 8.97 7.69
C ASN A 277 -37.46 9.78 7.42
#